data_AF-A0A928GBK5-F1
#
_entry.id   AF-A0A928GBK5-F1
#
_cell.length_a   1.000
_cell.length_b   1.000
_cell.length_c   1.000
_cell.angle_alpha   90.00
_cell.angle_beta   90.00
_cell.angle_gamma   90.00
#
_symmetry.space_group_name_H-M   'P 1'
#
loop_
_entity.id
_entity.type
_entity.pdbx_description
1 polymer ?
#
loop_
_entity_poly.entity_id
_entity_poly.type
_entity_poly.pdbx_seq_one_letter_code
_entity_poly.pdbx_strand_id
1 'polypeptide(L)'
;MEEISAGTYDIYFDYIAKNVYLMTSGVAYTSATQQTTSGVEPEPEPETGVTIYLKPGVWETGGARYQAWIWGAGDQWVTFTKVSDGLYSTKVPEGTTGMKVLRKGPDHANNAWQSWNDTGDVTLGGKNCIEITGWDQSYKMSTY
;
A
#
# COMPACT_ATOMS: atom_id res chain seq x y z
N MET A 1 4.50 -10.32 -34.35
CA MET A 1 3.82 -9.09 -33.91
C MET A 1 3.79 -8.20 -35.12
N GLU A 2 2.61 -7.86 -35.65
CA GLU A 2 2.51 -6.92 -36.77
C GLU A 2 2.70 -5.51 -36.22
N GLU A 3 3.74 -4.83 -36.69
CA GLU A 3 3.97 -3.42 -36.36
C GLU A 3 3.06 -2.54 -37.22
N ILE A 4 2.49 -1.51 -36.59
CA ILE A 4 1.74 -0.48 -37.27
C ILE A 4 2.74 0.50 -37.89
N SER A 5 2.56 0.86 -39.17
CA SER A 5 3.42 1.83 -39.86
C SER A 5 3.47 3.17 -39.14
N ALA A 6 4.57 3.91 -39.27
CA ALA A 6 4.63 5.29 -38.77
C ALA A 6 3.62 6.20 -39.50
N GLY A 7 2.94 7.09 -38.77
CA GLY A 7 1.96 8.01 -39.35
C GLY A 7 1.10 8.75 -38.32
N THR A 8 0.14 9.54 -38.81
CA THR A 8 -0.88 10.21 -37.99
C THR A 8 -2.12 9.34 -37.89
N TYR A 9 -2.63 9.19 -36.67
CA TYR A 9 -3.77 8.35 -36.34
C TYR A 9 -4.81 9.13 -35.54
N ASP A 10 -6.08 8.82 -35.78
CA ASP A 10 -7.19 9.25 -34.95
C ASP A 10 -7.52 8.16 -33.92
N ILE A 11 -7.89 8.57 -32.71
CA ILE A 11 -8.31 7.67 -31.64
C ILE A 11 -9.77 7.95 -31.31
N TYR A 12 -10.60 6.91 -31.35
CA TYR A 12 -12.01 6.98 -30.95
C TYR A 12 -12.28 6.13 -29.71
N PHE A 13 -13.01 6.71 -28.77
CA PHE A 13 -13.44 6.05 -27.53
C PHE A 13 -14.95 5.80 -27.59
N ASP A 14 -15.35 4.54 -27.66
CA ASP A 14 -16.73 4.15 -27.41
C ASP A 14 -16.91 3.89 -25.91
N TYR A 15 -17.39 4.90 -25.19
CA TYR A 15 -17.54 4.82 -23.75
C TYR A 15 -18.61 3.81 -23.30
N ILE A 16 -19.62 3.57 -24.14
CA ILE A 16 -20.75 2.68 -23.83
C ILE A 16 -20.30 1.23 -23.98
N ALA A 17 -19.63 0.91 -25.09
CA ALA A 17 -19.14 -0.44 -25.36
C ALA A 17 -17.75 -0.73 -24.76
N LYS A 18 -17.10 0.27 -24.15
CA LYS A 18 -15.73 0.19 -23.58
C LYS A 18 -14.68 -0.25 -24.60
N ASN A 19 -14.80 0.25 -25.82
CA ASN A 19 -13.87 -0.04 -26.91
C ASN A 19 -13.02 1.18 -27.27
N VAL A 20 -11.79 0.92 -27.70
CA VAL A 20 -10.88 1.92 -28.28
C VAL A 20 -10.57 1.51 -29.72
N TYR A 21 -10.63 2.47 -30.64
CA TYR A 21 -10.32 2.25 -32.05
C TYR A 21 -9.18 3.17 -32.46
N LEU A 22 -8.13 2.60 -33.07
CA LEU A 22 -7.06 3.34 -33.73
C LEU A 22 -7.30 3.28 -35.23
N MET A 23 -7.30 4.44 -35.89
CA MET A 23 -7.63 4.56 -37.31
C MET A 23 -6.64 5.46 -38.01
N THR A 24 -6.39 5.20 -39.29
CA THR A 24 -5.74 6.19 -40.16
C THR A 24 -6.54 7.48 -40.13
N SER A 25 -5.85 8.61 -40.05
CA SER A 25 -6.52 9.91 -39.91
C SER A 25 -7.54 10.15 -41.04
N GLY A 26 -8.74 10.62 -40.68
CA GLY A 26 -9.82 10.93 -41.62
C GLY A 26 -10.73 9.76 -42.03
N VAL A 27 -10.54 8.56 -41.46
CA VAL A 27 -11.40 7.40 -41.68
C VAL A 27 -12.56 7.39 -40.68
N ALA A 28 -13.78 7.08 -41.15
CA ALA A 28 -14.96 6.98 -40.28
C ALA A 28 -14.92 5.71 -39.41
N TYR A 29 -15.31 5.83 -38.13
CA TYR A 29 -15.23 4.73 -37.15
C TYR A 29 -16.05 3.48 -37.50
N THR A 30 -17.09 3.63 -38.33
CA THR A 30 -17.91 2.51 -38.83
C THR A 30 -17.17 1.58 -39.80
N SER A 31 -15.97 1.97 -40.25
CA SER A 31 -15.10 1.19 -41.13
C SER A 31 -13.81 0.71 -40.46
N ALA A 32 -13.66 0.94 -39.15
CA ALA A 32 -12.48 0.55 -38.40
C ALA A 32 -12.44 -0.96 -38.12
N THR A 33 -11.26 -1.56 -38.25
CA THR A 33 -10.99 -2.91 -37.73
C THR A 33 -10.98 -2.86 -36.21
N GLN A 34 -11.86 -3.64 -35.57
CA GLN A 34 -11.94 -3.75 -34.12
C GLN A 34 -10.60 -4.24 -33.55
N GLN A 35 -9.85 -3.38 -32.86
CA GLN A 35 -8.70 -3.79 -32.04
C GLN A 35 -9.17 -4.05 -30.61
N THR A 36 -9.99 -5.07 -30.41
CA THR A 36 -10.20 -5.61 -29.06
C THR A 36 -9.13 -6.65 -28.78
N THR A 37 -8.01 -6.24 -28.23
CA THR A 37 -7.52 -6.98 -27.08
C THR A 37 -8.25 -6.40 -25.89
N SER A 38 -9.07 -7.20 -25.21
CA SER A 38 -9.42 -6.91 -23.83
C SER A 38 -8.11 -6.64 -23.11
N GLY A 39 -7.77 -5.37 -22.92
CA GLY A 39 -6.61 -5.00 -22.13
C GLY A 39 -6.87 -5.55 -20.75
N VAL A 40 -6.06 -6.52 -20.32
CA VAL A 40 -5.97 -6.81 -18.89
C VAL A 40 -5.62 -5.47 -18.26
N GLU A 41 -6.38 -5.03 -17.25
CA GLU A 41 -5.99 -3.90 -16.42
C GLU A 41 -4.52 -4.09 -16.09
N PRO A 42 -3.63 -3.11 -16.38
CA PRO A 42 -2.22 -3.29 -16.06
C PRO A 42 -2.14 -3.70 -14.61
N GLU A 43 -1.60 -4.90 -14.36
CA GLU A 43 -1.39 -5.37 -13.01
C GLU A 43 -0.61 -4.26 -12.30
N PRO A 44 -1.13 -3.67 -11.22
CA PRO A 44 -0.44 -2.59 -10.54
C PRO A 44 0.98 -3.09 -10.28
N GLU A 45 1.99 -2.32 -10.72
CA GLU A 45 3.37 -2.70 -10.45
C GLU A 45 3.48 -3.07 -8.98
N PRO A 46 4.07 -4.23 -8.63
CA PRO A 46 4.13 -4.66 -7.25
C PRO A 46 4.80 -3.54 -6.47
N GLU A 47 4.04 -2.88 -5.58
CA GLU A 47 4.60 -1.79 -4.79
C GLU A 47 5.91 -2.29 -4.16
N THR A 48 7.05 -1.71 -4.53
CA THR A 48 8.30 -2.09 -3.89
C THR A 48 8.22 -1.64 -2.45
N GLY A 49 8.38 -2.57 -1.53
CA GLY A 49 8.08 -2.29 -0.13
C GLY A 49 8.59 -3.37 0.81
N VAL A 50 8.84 -2.96 2.04
CA VAL A 50 9.33 -3.84 3.10
C VAL A 50 8.16 -4.22 3.99
N THR A 51 8.03 -5.50 4.30
CA THR A 51 7.08 -5.96 5.32
C THR A 51 7.67 -5.70 6.69
N ILE A 52 6.93 -4.93 7.50
CA ILE A 52 7.24 -4.68 8.91
C ILE A 52 6.31 -5.54 9.77
N TYR A 53 6.89 -6.24 10.73
CA TYR A 53 6.22 -7.08 11.71
C TYR A 53 6.14 -6.38 13.06
N LEU A 54 5.06 -6.67 13.79
CA LEU A 54 4.81 -6.20 15.14
C LEU A 54 4.44 -7.40 16.01
N LYS A 55 5.19 -7.59 17.10
CA LYS A 55 4.82 -8.46 18.22
C LYS A 55 4.29 -7.57 19.35
N PRO A 56 2.97 -7.41 19.50
CA PRO A 56 2.39 -6.45 20.43
C PRO A 56 2.57 -6.83 21.91
N GLY A 57 2.82 -8.10 22.24
CA GLY A 57 3.12 -8.52 23.61
C GLY A 57 2.05 -8.06 24.61
N VAL A 58 2.47 -7.31 25.64
CA VAL A 58 1.56 -6.78 26.66
C VAL A 58 0.45 -5.88 26.08
N TRP A 59 0.63 -5.30 24.89
CA TRP A 59 -0.40 -4.48 24.24
C TRP A 59 -1.55 -5.29 23.60
N GLU A 60 -1.45 -6.62 23.48
CA GLU A 60 -2.48 -7.48 22.85
C GLU A 60 -3.64 -7.78 23.80
N THR A 61 -4.38 -6.73 24.15
CA THR A 61 -5.56 -6.84 25.03
C THR A 61 -6.54 -5.70 24.77
N GLY A 62 -7.79 -5.89 25.20
CA GLY A 62 -8.84 -4.87 25.14
C GLY A 62 -9.34 -4.55 23.73
N GLY A 63 -9.26 -5.50 22.79
CA GLY A 63 -9.66 -5.25 21.39
C GLY A 63 -8.75 -4.25 20.67
N ALA A 64 -7.46 -4.23 21.04
CA ALA A 64 -6.49 -3.32 20.48
C ALA A 64 -6.33 -3.49 18.95
N ARG A 65 -6.17 -2.35 18.28
CA ARG A 65 -5.76 -2.23 16.87
C ARG A 65 -4.45 -1.46 16.81
N TYR A 66 -3.62 -1.73 15.81
CA TYR A 66 -2.31 -1.10 15.68
C TYR A 66 -2.20 -0.35 14.36
N GLN A 67 -1.88 0.94 14.46
CA GLN A 67 -1.59 1.78 13.31
C GLN A 67 -0.23 2.44 13.51
N ALA A 68 0.42 2.85 12.44
CA ALA A 68 1.64 3.64 12.53
C ALA A 68 1.61 4.83 11.59
N TRP A 69 2.22 5.92 12.02
CA TRP A 69 2.64 6.99 11.12
C TRP A 69 4.06 6.69 10.67
N ILE A 70 4.31 6.64 9.37
CA ILE A 70 5.63 6.35 8.79
C ILE A 70 6.26 7.63 8.21
N TRP A 71 7.58 7.62 8.03
CA TRP A 71 8.31 8.70 7.35
C TRP A 71 9.52 8.17 6.57
N GLY A 72 10.09 9.03 5.72
CA GLY A 72 11.29 8.76 4.90
C GLY A 72 10.98 8.48 3.42
N ALA A 73 9.84 7.86 3.12
CA ALA A 73 9.37 7.57 1.76
C ALA A 73 7.97 8.17 1.48
N GLY A 74 7.68 9.32 2.09
CA GLY A 74 6.37 9.95 2.09
C GLY A 74 5.59 9.62 3.36
N ASP A 75 5.19 10.66 4.08
CA ASP A 75 4.59 10.51 5.40
C ASP A 75 3.12 10.09 5.28
N GLN A 76 2.76 8.98 5.90
CA GLN A 76 1.41 8.42 5.80
C GLN A 76 1.07 7.49 6.98
N TRP A 77 -0.23 7.24 7.15
CA TRP A 77 -0.72 6.24 8.09
C TRP A 77 -0.74 4.86 7.44
N VAL A 78 -0.29 3.85 8.19
CA VAL A 78 -0.40 2.44 7.83
C VAL A 78 -1.11 1.67 8.94
N THR A 79 -1.74 0.55 8.59
CA THR A 79 -2.47 -0.30 9.54
C THR A 79 -1.84 -1.68 9.56
N PHE A 80 -1.51 -2.16 10.76
CA PHE A 80 -1.03 -3.52 10.94
C PHE A 80 -2.21 -4.50 10.90
N THR A 81 -2.07 -5.54 10.10
CA THR A 81 -3.03 -6.63 9.96
C THR A 81 -2.53 -7.85 10.72
N LYS A 82 -3.43 -8.58 11.37
CA LYS A 82 -3.07 -9.79 12.11
C LYS A 82 -2.60 -10.87 11.13
N VAL A 83 -1.43 -11.45 11.40
CA VAL A 83 -0.87 -12.59 10.66
C VAL A 83 -1.21 -13.89 11.39
N SER A 84 -0.95 -13.92 12.70
CA SER A 84 -1.26 -15.02 13.61
C SER A 84 -1.37 -14.47 15.04
N ASP A 85 -1.68 -15.32 16.02
CA ASP A 85 -1.69 -14.89 17.43
C ASP A 85 -0.32 -14.36 17.85
N GLY A 86 -0.27 -13.15 18.44
CA GLY A 86 1.01 -12.53 18.80
C GLY A 86 1.78 -11.86 17.66
N LEU A 87 1.27 -11.86 16.42
CA LEU A 87 1.99 -11.32 15.27
C LEU A 87 1.09 -10.57 14.29
N TYR A 88 1.51 -9.35 13.99
CA TYR A 88 0.86 -8.47 13.03
C TYR A 88 1.88 -7.98 12.00
N SER A 89 1.44 -7.56 10.82
CA SER A 89 2.31 -7.00 9.79
C SER A 89 1.66 -5.87 9.01
N THR A 90 2.49 -5.00 8.45
CA THR A 90 2.11 -4.03 7.43
C THR A 90 3.18 -3.98 6.34
N LYS A 91 2.80 -3.61 5.12
CA LYS A 91 3.78 -3.24 4.09
C LYS A 91 4.02 -1.74 4.18
N VAL A 92 5.27 -1.31 4.03
CA VAL A 92 5.64 0.10 3.94
C VAL A 92 6.41 0.35 2.64
N PRO A 93 6.32 1.55 2.04
CA PRO A 93 7.08 1.89 0.84
C PRO A 93 8.59 1.72 1.04
N GLU A 94 9.29 1.33 -0.02
CA GLU A 94 10.74 1.36 -0.04
C GLU A 94 11.29 2.76 0.30
N GLY A 95 12.35 2.83 1.10
CA GLY A 95 12.91 4.09 1.60
C GLY A 95 12.30 4.57 2.93
N THR A 96 11.31 3.88 3.49
CA THR A 96 10.81 4.18 4.84
C THR A 96 11.93 4.04 5.85
N THR A 97 12.23 5.10 6.61
CA THR A 97 13.34 5.14 7.57
C THR A 97 12.91 4.96 9.01
N GLY A 98 11.66 5.30 9.31
CA GLY A 98 11.11 5.15 10.65
C GLY A 98 9.59 5.21 10.71
N MET A 99 9.06 4.92 11.89
CA MET A 99 7.64 4.95 12.17
C MET A 99 7.34 5.14 13.67
N LYS A 100 6.11 5.55 14.00
CA LYS A 100 5.58 5.54 15.36
C LYS A 100 4.36 4.64 15.41
N VAL A 101 4.44 3.54 16.16
CA VAL A 101 3.33 2.59 16.31
C VAL A 101 2.44 3.02 17.47
N LEU A 102 1.14 3.07 17.21
CA LEU A 102 0.09 3.45 18.16
C LEU A 102 -0.79 2.23 18.44
N ARG A 103 -0.99 1.96 19.73
CA ARG A 103 -2.03 1.04 20.22
C ARG A 103 -3.34 1.80 20.36
N LYS A 104 -4.36 1.39 19.62
CA LYS A 104 -5.64 2.09 19.55
C LYS A 104 -6.79 1.20 20.04
N GLY A 105 -7.72 1.80 20.76
CA GLY A 105 -8.97 1.16 21.15
C GLY A 105 -10.00 1.11 20.01
N PRO A 106 -11.11 0.38 20.19
CA PRO A 106 -12.23 0.36 19.26
C PRO A 106 -12.86 1.73 19.02
N ASP A 107 -12.81 2.61 20.02
CA ASP A 107 -13.38 3.95 20.06
C ASP A 107 -12.48 5.05 19.48
N HIS A 108 -11.19 4.75 19.26
CA HIS A 108 -10.27 5.69 18.65
C HIS A 108 -10.46 5.80 17.13
N ALA A 109 -10.47 7.03 16.62
CA ALA A 109 -10.52 7.30 15.19
C ALA A 109 -9.30 6.72 14.46
N ASN A 110 -9.53 6.21 13.25
CA ASN A 110 -8.46 5.77 12.36
C ASN A 110 -7.62 6.98 11.91
N ASN A 111 -6.34 6.75 11.65
CA ASN A 111 -5.44 7.75 11.06
C ASN A 111 -5.35 9.04 11.91
N ALA A 112 -5.32 8.85 13.23
CA ALA A 112 -5.29 9.91 14.23
C ALA A 112 -4.33 9.57 15.36
N TRP A 113 -3.79 10.58 16.02
CA TRP A 113 -2.78 10.44 17.08
C TRP A 113 -3.31 9.91 18.42
N GLN A 114 -4.63 9.90 18.62
CA GLN A 114 -5.27 9.34 19.82
C GLN A 114 -4.91 7.86 19.97
N SER A 115 -4.34 7.49 21.12
CA SER A 115 -3.90 6.12 21.41
C SER A 115 -3.95 5.86 22.91
N TRP A 116 -3.95 4.59 23.29
CA TRP A 116 -3.74 4.19 24.68
C TRP A 116 -2.24 4.19 25.02
N ASN A 117 -1.40 3.79 24.05
CA ASN A 117 0.06 3.71 24.17
C ASN A 117 0.70 3.94 22.78
N ASP A 118 1.95 4.40 22.74
CA ASP A 118 2.75 4.52 21.53
C ASP A 118 4.21 4.13 21.78
N THR A 119 4.95 3.84 20.71
CA THR A 119 6.36 3.43 20.78
C THR A 119 7.34 4.60 20.91
N GLY A 120 6.87 5.85 20.83
CA GLY A 120 7.73 6.94 20.39
C GLY A 120 8.23 6.69 18.96
N ASP A 121 9.28 7.41 18.57
CA ASP A 121 9.85 7.28 17.23
C ASP A 121 10.72 6.02 17.14
N VAL A 122 10.45 5.17 16.15
CA VAL A 122 11.19 3.94 15.85
C VAL A 122 12.02 4.15 14.60
N THR A 123 13.32 3.87 14.67
CA THR A 123 14.21 3.79 13.51
C THR A 123 14.30 2.35 13.02
N LEU A 124 14.00 2.10 11.75
CA LEU A 124 13.98 0.74 11.20
C LEU A 124 15.39 0.17 11.03
N GLY A 125 16.36 0.95 10.53
CA GLY A 125 17.79 0.59 10.54
C GLY A 125 18.13 -0.79 9.96
N GLY A 126 17.38 -1.26 8.96
CA GLY A 126 17.54 -2.59 8.35
C GLY A 126 16.89 -3.75 9.12
N LYS A 127 16.23 -3.46 10.25
CA LYS A 127 15.38 -4.39 10.99
C LYS A 127 13.93 -4.19 10.57
N ASN A 128 13.15 -5.27 10.65
CA ASN A 128 11.77 -5.29 10.17
C ASN A 128 10.78 -5.79 11.24
N CYS A 129 11.19 -6.01 12.48
CA CYS A 129 10.29 -6.47 13.54
C CYS A 129 10.38 -5.59 14.79
N ILE A 130 9.23 -5.07 15.22
CA ILE A 130 9.05 -4.33 16.46
C ILE A 130 8.48 -5.28 17.51
N GLU A 131 9.16 -5.47 18.63
CA GLU A 131 8.65 -6.27 19.74
C GLU A 131 8.41 -5.36 20.95
N ILE A 132 7.15 -5.24 21.37
CA ILE A 132 6.76 -4.45 22.53
C ILE A 132 7.16 -5.19 23.80
N THR A 133 7.90 -4.52 24.68
CA THR A 133 8.43 -5.12 25.92
C THR A 133 7.85 -4.51 27.19
N GLY A 134 7.00 -3.49 27.07
CA GLY A 134 6.37 -2.82 28.22
C GLY A 134 5.16 -1.99 27.82
N TRP A 135 4.51 -1.39 28.81
CA TRP A 135 3.33 -0.54 28.59
C TRP A 135 3.70 0.85 28.07
N ASP A 136 4.89 1.34 28.41
CA ASP A 136 5.40 2.64 27.95
C ASP A 136 6.04 2.51 26.55
N GLN A 137 6.90 3.47 26.18
CA GLN A 137 7.67 3.47 24.92
C GLN A 137 8.79 2.41 24.90
N SER A 138 8.56 1.26 25.53
CA SER A 138 9.51 0.15 25.66
C SER A 138 9.30 -0.85 24.54
N TYR A 139 10.27 -0.89 23.61
CA TYR A 139 10.30 -1.83 22.51
C TYR A 139 11.74 -2.26 22.20
N LYS A 140 11.88 -3.35 21.44
CA LYS A 140 13.15 -3.75 20.83
C LYS A 140 12.95 -4.05 19.35
N MET A 141 13.99 -3.79 18.56
CA MET A 141 14.00 -4.08 17.14
C MET A 141 14.74 -5.40 16.86
N SER A 142 14.12 -6.30 16.11
CA SER A 142 14.67 -7.58 15.64
C SER A 142 14.45 -7.76 14.14
N THR A 143 15.04 -8.82 13.59
CA THR A 143 14.75 -9.28 12.23
C THR A 143 13.79 -10.46 12.31
N TYR A 144 12.76 -10.46 11.49
CA TYR A 144 11.77 -11.54 11.35
C TYR A 144 11.92 -12.20 9.98
#